data_AF-X0TKJ4-F1
#
_entry.id   AF-X0TKJ4-F1
#
_cell.length_a   1.000
_cell.length_b   1.000
_cell.length_c   1.000
_cell.angle_alpha   90.00
_cell.angle_beta   90.00
_cell.angle_gamma   90.00
#
_symmetry.space_group_name_H-M   'P 1'
#
loop_
_entity.id
_entity.type
_entity.pdbx_description
1 polymer ?
#
loop_
_entity_poly.entity_id
_entity_poly.type
_entity_poly.pdbx_seq_one_letter_code
_entity_poly.pdbx_strand_id
1 'polypeptide(L)'
;MDSDHVLESVTIDGKAVDIKKHPKSYTFSGIKEDHTVSVKYKRVYKIETGASGGTITPKVTGIDKKEDRTITYTADKGYYLRRLRVDGKEVDVKRYPTSYTFHDISSDHVIKAEFLPIPELRITKRIYGEEMYPASGDPTFLFHIEGTDFTGERQEYTEVIRFTASDKKASGGIEKTIVRKDIPAGEYEISEIPVSRYRLERITGVVSGSVSGSKVILDTDGQDAKATFVNRRESYQDYSDNDLVMNTFSK
;
A
#
# COMPACT_ATOMS: atom_id res chain seq x y z
N MET A 1 28.98 -21.75 21.29
CA MET A 1 29.63 -21.25 20.06
C MET A 1 29.00 -19.91 19.77
N ASP A 2 29.81 -18.86 19.64
CA ASP A 2 29.35 -17.55 19.18
C ASP A 2 28.81 -17.71 17.74
N SER A 3 27.56 -17.30 17.49
CA SER A 3 26.95 -17.41 16.15
C SER A 3 27.58 -16.48 15.13
N ASP A 4 28.33 -15.48 15.59
CA ASP A 4 28.89 -14.43 14.74
C ASP A 4 30.33 -14.78 14.28
N HIS A 5 30.84 -15.98 14.59
CA HIS A 5 32.15 -16.46 14.15
C HIS A 5 32.07 -17.86 13.52
N VAL A 6 32.80 -18.05 12.41
CA VAL A 6 32.92 -19.35 11.73
C VAL A 6 34.38 -19.76 11.62
N LEU A 7 34.62 -21.07 11.55
CA LEU A 7 35.95 -21.64 11.39
C LEU A 7 36.54 -21.17 10.05
N GLU A 8 37.67 -20.46 10.10
CA GLU A 8 38.36 -19.94 8.91
C GLU A 8 39.48 -20.88 8.47
N SER A 9 40.31 -21.33 9.43
CA SER A 9 41.41 -22.25 9.14
C SER A 9 41.85 -23.04 10.36
N VAL A 10 42.39 -24.23 10.12
CA VAL A 10 43.11 -25.04 11.10
C VAL A 10 44.46 -25.39 10.50
N THR A 11 45.52 -25.22 11.27
CA THR A 11 46.85 -25.73 10.92
C THR A 11 47.37 -26.66 12.00
N ILE A 12 47.94 -27.79 11.59
CA ILE A 12 48.60 -28.78 12.43
C ILE A 12 50.07 -28.80 12.03
N ASP A 13 50.97 -28.49 12.97
CA ASP A 13 52.42 -28.41 12.74
C ASP A 13 52.77 -27.52 11.54
N GLY A 14 52.08 -26.36 11.46
CA GLY A 14 52.21 -25.39 10.37
C GLY A 14 51.55 -25.78 9.05
N LYS A 15 50.97 -26.99 8.93
CA LYS A 15 50.30 -27.46 7.70
C LYS A 15 48.79 -27.26 7.78
N ALA A 16 48.22 -26.68 6.74
CA ALA A 16 46.77 -26.47 6.65
C ALA A 16 45.99 -27.80 6.63
N VAL A 17 44.89 -27.83 7.37
CA VAL A 17 43.92 -28.93 7.38
C VAL A 17 42.67 -28.51 6.60
N ASP A 18 42.10 -29.45 5.86
CA ASP A 18 40.80 -29.27 5.23
C ASP A 18 39.69 -29.23 6.31
N ILE A 19 39.29 -28.01 6.65
CA ILE A 19 38.26 -27.75 7.66
C ILE A 19 36.88 -28.33 7.28
N LYS A 20 36.63 -28.65 6.00
CA LYS A 20 35.37 -29.30 5.58
C LYS A 20 35.33 -30.78 6.01
N LYS A 21 36.49 -31.45 6.06
CA LYS A 21 36.61 -32.83 6.55
C LYS A 21 36.65 -32.91 8.08
N HIS A 22 37.12 -31.85 8.71
CA HIS A 22 37.29 -31.74 10.17
C HIS A 22 36.56 -30.52 10.75
N PRO A 23 35.23 -30.41 10.56
CA PRO A 23 34.49 -29.19 10.91
C PRO A 23 34.31 -28.98 12.42
N LYS A 24 34.50 -30.03 13.23
CA LYS A 24 34.28 -30.02 14.68
C LYS A 24 35.45 -30.60 15.47
N SER A 25 36.19 -31.55 14.90
CA SER A 25 37.29 -32.23 15.59
C SER A 25 38.34 -32.74 14.61
N TYR A 26 39.57 -32.83 15.10
CA TYR A 26 40.72 -33.44 14.44
C TYR A 26 41.35 -34.45 15.42
N THR A 27 41.65 -35.65 14.95
CA THR A 27 42.18 -36.74 15.79
C THR A 27 43.63 -37.02 15.42
N PHE A 28 44.51 -36.93 16.41
CA PHE A 28 45.89 -37.40 16.30
C PHE A 28 45.95 -38.90 16.60
N SER A 29 46.80 -39.63 15.87
CA SER A 29 47.07 -41.05 16.13
C SER A 29 48.56 -41.27 16.36
N GLY A 30 48.90 -42.11 17.33
CA GLY A 30 50.30 -42.51 17.59
C GLY A 30 51.24 -41.36 17.92
N ILE A 31 50.82 -40.44 18.81
CA ILE A 31 51.61 -39.27 19.22
C ILE A 31 52.94 -39.72 19.85
N LYS A 32 54.06 -39.26 19.29
CA LYS A 32 55.44 -39.53 19.77
C LYS A 32 56.27 -38.27 19.99
N GLU A 33 55.80 -37.14 19.48
CA GLU A 33 56.43 -35.82 19.55
C GLU A 33 55.35 -34.77 19.85
N ASP A 34 55.76 -33.58 20.24
CA ASP A 34 54.85 -32.47 20.49
C ASP A 34 54.23 -31.97 19.18
N HIS A 35 52.93 -31.68 19.23
CA HIS A 35 52.17 -31.13 18.09
C HIS A 35 51.65 -29.74 18.41
N THR A 36 51.62 -28.88 17.39
CA THR A 36 51.03 -27.54 17.47
C THR A 36 49.75 -27.46 16.67
N VAL A 37 48.70 -26.94 17.30
CA VAL A 37 47.40 -26.69 16.66
C VAL A 37 47.14 -25.20 16.69
N SER A 38 46.92 -24.61 15.52
CA SER A 38 46.45 -23.23 15.41
C SER A 38 45.08 -23.24 14.73
N VAL A 39 44.12 -22.56 15.34
CA VAL A 39 42.75 -22.42 14.85
C VAL A 39 42.46 -20.94 14.69
N LYS A 40 41.99 -20.53 13.51
CA LYS A 40 41.51 -19.17 13.26
C LYS A 40 40.02 -19.19 12.99
N TYR A 41 39.34 -18.24 13.60
CA TYR A 41 37.94 -17.94 13.33
C TYR A 41 37.85 -16.58 12.66
N LYS A 42 36.90 -16.44 11.74
CA LYS A 42 36.54 -15.15 11.14
C LYS A 42 35.14 -14.76 11.59
N ARG A 43 34.91 -13.45 11.74
CA ARG A 43 33.59 -12.89 11.98
C ARG A 43 32.74 -12.99 10.71
N VAL A 44 31.47 -13.37 10.87
CA VAL A 44 30.43 -13.31 9.85
C VAL A 44 29.27 -12.43 10.32
N TYR A 45 28.49 -11.94 9.37
CA TYR A 45 27.37 -11.03 9.63
C TYR A 45 26.02 -11.69 9.31
N LYS A 46 24.95 -11.05 9.79
CA LYS A 46 23.57 -11.47 9.52
C LYS A 46 22.67 -10.29 9.14
N ILE A 47 21.61 -10.61 8.41
CA ILE A 47 20.51 -9.70 8.12
C ILE A 47 19.24 -10.31 8.70
N GLU A 48 18.69 -9.68 9.74
CA GLU A 48 17.36 -10.04 10.25
C GLU A 48 16.29 -9.44 9.34
N THR A 49 15.28 -10.25 9.00
CA THR A 49 14.20 -9.82 8.11
C THR A 49 12.85 -9.97 8.80
N GLY A 50 11.90 -9.09 8.46
CA GLY A 50 10.53 -9.17 8.95
C GLY A 50 9.54 -8.61 7.94
N ALA A 51 8.38 -9.26 7.81
CA ALA A 51 7.29 -8.78 6.98
C ALA A 51 5.93 -8.93 7.68
N SER A 52 5.02 -8.01 7.39
CA SER A 52 3.61 -8.08 7.78
C SER A 52 2.72 -7.75 6.58
N GLY A 53 1.73 -8.59 6.26
CA GLY A 53 0.87 -8.42 5.07
C GLY A 53 1.53 -8.82 3.74
N GLY A 54 2.61 -9.60 3.82
CA GLY A 54 3.39 -10.04 2.66
C GLY A 54 4.51 -10.98 3.07
N THR A 55 5.39 -11.25 2.11
CA THR A 55 6.57 -12.12 2.27
C THR A 55 7.86 -11.34 2.08
N ILE A 56 8.93 -11.78 2.74
CA ILE A 56 10.29 -11.24 2.62
C ILE A 56 11.28 -12.41 2.60
N THR A 57 12.44 -12.21 1.97
CA THR A 57 13.57 -13.16 2.04
C THR A 57 13.80 -13.54 3.52
N PRO A 58 13.87 -14.83 3.86
CA PRO A 58 14.17 -15.25 5.22
C PRO A 58 15.50 -14.69 5.74
N LYS A 59 15.67 -14.67 7.06
CA LYS A 59 16.91 -14.25 7.72
C LYS A 59 18.14 -14.85 7.01
N VAL A 60 19.13 -13.99 6.75
CA VAL A 60 20.40 -14.37 6.13
C VAL A 60 21.49 -14.37 7.19
N THR A 61 22.31 -15.42 7.28
CA THR A 61 23.44 -15.53 8.22
C THR A 61 24.70 -15.96 7.49
N GLY A 62 25.85 -15.90 8.16
CA GLY A 62 27.11 -16.39 7.60
C GLY A 62 27.65 -15.53 6.46
N ILE A 63 27.32 -14.23 6.46
CA ILE A 63 27.73 -13.28 5.42
C ILE A 63 29.18 -12.88 5.66
N ASP A 64 30.04 -13.02 4.66
CA ASP A 64 31.43 -12.58 4.76
C ASP A 64 31.54 -11.05 4.70
N LYS A 65 32.61 -10.51 5.28
CA LYS A 65 32.85 -9.05 5.27
C LYS A 65 33.00 -8.56 3.83
N LYS A 66 32.35 -7.42 3.51
CA LYS A 66 32.28 -6.78 2.19
C LYS A 66 31.48 -7.55 1.14
N GLU A 67 30.73 -8.57 1.53
CA GLU A 67 29.77 -9.17 0.60
C GLU A 67 28.53 -8.30 0.46
N ASP A 68 27.92 -8.40 -0.72
CA ASP A 68 26.63 -7.84 -1.01
C ASP A 68 25.53 -8.89 -0.79
N ARG A 69 24.37 -8.43 -0.31
CA ARG A 69 23.18 -9.25 -0.17
C ARG A 69 21.94 -8.47 -0.57
N THR A 70 21.14 -9.07 -1.44
CA THR A 70 19.84 -8.54 -1.86
C THR A 70 18.73 -9.23 -1.09
N ILE A 71 17.85 -8.43 -0.50
CA ILE A 71 16.63 -8.86 0.17
C ILE A 71 15.46 -8.50 -0.74
N THR A 72 14.67 -9.50 -1.12
CA THR A 72 13.43 -9.32 -1.88
C THR A 72 12.22 -9.45 -0.98
N TYR A 73 11.14 -8.76 -1.33
CA TYR A 73 9.87 -8.80 -0.63
C TYR A 73 8.71 -8.58 -1.59
N THR A 74 7.57 -9.19 -1.26
CA THR A 74 6.39 -9.24 -2.12
C THR A 74 5.14 -9.09 -1.26
N ALA A 75 4.26 -8.16 -1.64
CA ALA A 75 2.97 -7.98 -1.00
C ALA A 75 2.08 -9.22 -1.22
N ASP A 76 1.24 -9.55 -0.23
CA ASP A 76 0.17 -10.51 -0.48
C ASP A 76 -0.86 -9.95 -1.48
N LYS A 77 -1.68 -10.83 -2.05
CA LYS A 77 -2.72 -10.40 -2.98
C LYS A 77 -3.67 -9.40 -2.31
N GLY A 78 -3.85 -8.24 -2.93
CA GLY A 78 -4.70 -7.16 -2.41
C GLY A 78 -3.99 -6.29 -1.36
N TYR A 79 -2.66 -6.35 -1.26
CA TYR A 79 -1.85 -5.49 -0.40
C TYR A 79 -0.84 -4.70 -1.24
N TYR A 80 -0.32 -3.61 -0.68
CA TYR A 80 0.75 -2.80 -1.26
C TYR A 80 1.85 -2.52 -0.24
N LEU A 81 3.08 -2.27 -0.69
CA LEU A 81 4.20 -1.92 0.19
C LEU A 81 4.02 -0.50 0.71
N ARG A 82 3.70 -0.36 2.00
CA ARG A 82 3.45 0.94 2.62
C ARG A 82 4.69 1.54 3.26
N ARG A 83 5.49 0.71 3.94
CA ARG A 83 6.71 1.14 4.63
C ARG A 83 7.82 0.11 4.47
N LEU A 84 9.03 0.62 4.28
CA LEU A 84 10.25 -0.17 4.35
C LEU A 84 11.18 0.48 5.37
N ARG A 85 11.67 -0.29 6.33
CA ARG A 85 12.64 0.17 7.34
C ARG A 85 13.91 -0.63 7.27
N VAL A 86 15.04 0.05 7.13
CA VAL A 86 16.38 -0.52 7.15
C VAL A 86 17.12 0.06 8.35
N ASP A 87 17.61 -0.81 9.23
CA ASP A 87 18.29 -0.46 10.48
C ASP A 87 17.51 0.56 11.33
N GLY A 88 16.18 0.39 11.35
CA GLY A 88 15.25 1.25 12.09
C GLY A 88 14.88 2.56 11.39
N LYS A 89 15.50 2.90 10.25
CA LYS A 89 15.21 4.11 9.47
C LYS A 89 14.28 3.80 8.31
N GLU A 90 13.31 4.68 8.09
CA GLU A 90 12.39 4.57 6.96
C GLU A 90 13.12 4.89 5.64
N VAL A 91 12.83 4.11 4.61
CA VAL A 91 13.41 4.22 3.28
C VAL A 91 12.31 4.51 2.27
N ASP A 92 12.62 5.32 1.26
CA ASP A 92 11.72 5.63 0.16
C ASP A 92 11.37 4.38 -0.66
N VAL A 93 10.14 3.89 -0.47
CA VAL A 93 9.63 2.69 -1.13
C VAL A 93 9.50 2.86 -2.65
N LYS A 94 9.47 4.09 -3.19
CA LYS A 94 9.48 4.33 -4.63
C LYS A 94 10.80 3.92 -5.27
N ARG A 95 11.91 4.06 -4.54
CA ARG A 95 13.25 3.64 -4.98
C ARG A 95 13.48 2.15 -4.80
N TYR A 96 12.77 1.53 -3.86
CA TYR A 96 12.94 0.13 -3.48
C TYR A 96 11.58 -0.59 -3.46
N PRO A 97 10.90 -0.72 -4.61
CA PRO A 97 9.52 -1.23 -4.63
C PRO A 97 9.42 -2.73 -4.32
N THR A 98 10.46 -3.52 -4.60
CA THR A 98 10.43 -4.99 -4.47
C THR A 98 11.69 -5.60 -3.87
N SER A 99 12.77 -4.83 -3.74
CA SER A 99 14.02 -5.31 -3.18
C SER A 99 14.90 -4.18 -2.62
N TYR A 100 15.79 -4.57 -1.72
CA TYR A 100 16.83 -3.72 -1.15
C TYR A 100 18.16 -4.48 -1.11
N THR A 101 19.24 -3.87 -1.61
CA THR A 101 20.58 -4.47 -1.59
C THR A 101 21.44 -3.79 -0.52
N PHE A 102 21.95 -4.59 0.41
CA PHE A 102 23.03 -4.22 1.30
C PHE A 102 24.34 -4.41 0.56
N HIS A 103 25.14 -3.34 0.46
CA HIS A 103 26.46 -3.37 -0.14
C HIS A 103 27.55 -3.36 0.92
N ASP A 104 28.68 -4.00 0.63
CA ASP A 104 29.89 -3.96 1.45
C ASP A 104 29.65 -4.25 2.94
N ILE A 105 28.92 -5.33 3.24
CA ILE A 105 28.43 -5.61 4.60
C ILE A 105 29.59 -5.71 5.61
N SER A 106 29.51 -4.91 6.67
CA SER A 106 30.51 -4.85 7.74
C SER A 106 29.93 -4.78 9.15
N SER A 107 28.61 -4.90 9.27
CA SER A 107 27.83 -5.01 10.51
C SER A 107 26.59 -5.88 10.28
N ASP A 108 25.96 -6.31 11.35
CA ASP A 108 24.64 -6.93 11.26
C ASP A 108 23.60 -5.87 10.85
N HIS A 109 22.58 -6.28 10.10
CA HIS A 109 21.52 -5.39 9.63
C HIS A 109 20.13 -5.94 9.95
N VAL A 110 19.14 -5.05 9.94
CA VAL A 110 17.72 -5.40 10.07
C VAL A 110 16.93 -4.73 8.96
N ILE A 111 16.05 -5.47 8.30
CA ILE A 111 15.11 -4.92 7.33
C ILE A 111 13.68 -5.40 7.63
N LYS A 112 12.74 -4.46 7.65
CA LYS A 112 11.32 -4.73 7.89
C LYS A 112 10.48 -4.11 6.79
N ALA A 113 9.67 -4.94 6.14
CA ALA A 113 8.68 -4.52 5.15
C ALA A 113 7.29 -4.58 5.76
N GLU A 114 6.51 -3.51 5.61
CA GLU A 114 5.13 -3.45 6.06
C GLU A 114 4.21 -3.20 4.87
N PHE A 115 3.26 -4.11 4.71
CA PHE A 115 2.26 -4.08 3.66
C PHE A 115 0.89 -3.81 4.26
N LEU A 116 0.11 -2.96 3.61
CA LEU A 116 -1.28 -2.68 4.00
C LEU A 116 -2.24 -3.12 2.89
N PRO A 117 -3.51 -3.46 3.21
CA PRO A 117 -4.51 -3.75 2.20
C PRO A 117 -4.68 -2.56 1.24
N ILE A 118 -4.83 -2.85 -0.05
CA ILE A 118 -5.19 -1.84 -1.04
C ILE A 118 -6.57 -1.29 -0.67
N PRO A 119 -6.73 0.04 -0.54
CA PRO A 119 -7.95 0.62 -0.01
C PRO A 119 -9.12 0.55 -1.00
N GLU A 120 -10.31 0.77 -0.46
CA GLU A 120 -11.53 1.03 -1.23
C GLU A 120 -12.02 2.44 -0.91
N LEU A 121 -12.47 3.17 -1.93
CA LEU A 121 -13.12 4.47 -1.79
C LEU A 121 -14.63 4.33 -1.99
N ARG A 122 -15.43 4.80 -1.03
CA ARG A 122 -16.90 4.68 -1.09
C ARG A 122 -17.57 6.03 -1.25
N ILE A 123 -18.29 6.21 -2.35
CA ILE A 123 -19.07 7.41 -2.62
C ILE A 123 -20.55 7.02 -2.57
N THR A 124 -21.25 7.52 -1.55
CA THR A 124 -22.69 7.33 -1.44
C THR A 124 -23.41 8.53 -2.04
N LYS A 125 -24.35 8.28 -2.92
CA LYS A 125 -25.25 9.30 -3.47
C LYS A 125 -26.63 9.12 -2.90
N ARG A 126 -27.22 10.21 -2.39
CA ARG A 126 -28.60 10.27 -1.90
C ARG A 126 -29.40 11.35 -2.62
N ILE A 127 -30.63 10.99 -2.99
CA ILE A 127 -31.67 11.93 -3.42
C ILE A 127 -32.94 11.68 -2.59
N TYR A 128 -33.76 12.71 -2.44
CA TYR A 128 -35.05 12.59 -1.75
C TYR A 128 -36.05 11.89 -2.69
N GLY A 129 -36.71 10.82 -2.24
CA GLY A 129 -37.44 9.95 -3.18
C GLY A 129 -38.83 10.45 -3.59
N GLU A 130 -39.34 11.50 -2.95
CA GLU A 130 -40.41 12.35 -3.47
C GLU A 130 -39.99 13.16 -4.71
N GLU A 131 -38.69 13.32 -4.93
CA GLU A 131 -38.14 14.09 -6.05
C GLU A 131 -37.83 13.23 -7.28
N MET A 132 -37.85 11.91 -7.17
CA MET A 132 -37.72 11.04 -8.34
C MET A 132 -39.01 11.03 -9.15
N TYR A 133 -38.92 11.45 -10.40
CA TYR A 133 -40.03 11.43 -11.35
C TYR A 133 -39.65 10.59 -12.57
N PRO A 134 -39.97 9.28 -12.56
CA PRO A 134 -39.51 8.33 -13.59
C PRO A 134 -39.87 8.70 -15.03
N ALA A 135 -40.91 9.51 -15.24
CA ALA A 135 -41.30 9.98 -16.57
C ALA A 135 -40.34 11.05 -17.15
N SER A 136 -39.41 11.60 -16.36
CA SER A 136 -38.35 12.50 -16.85
C SER A 136 -37.03 11.80 -17.15
N GLY A 137 -36.94 10.49 -16.90
CA GLY A 137 -35.72 9.70 -17.04
C GLY A 137 -35.21 9.14 -15.71
N ASP A 138 -34.05 8.49 -15.80
CA ASP A 138 -33.34 7.91 -14.66
C ASP A 138 -32.23 8.87 -14.21
N PRO A 139 -32.31 9.44 -12.99
CA PRO A 139 -31.29 10.36 -12.49
C PRO A 139 -29.89 9.73 -12.53
N THR A 140 -28.98 10.39 -13.22
CA THR A 140 -27.59 9.94 -13.38
C THR A 140 -26.65 11.02 -12.88
N PHE A 141 -25.69 10.63 -12.05
CA PHE A 141 -24.70 11.53 -11.45
C PHE A 141 -23.30 11.04 -11.80
N LEU A 142 -22.42 11.98 -12.11
CA LEU A 142 -21.02 11.73 -12.38
C LEU A 142 -20.18 12.31 -11.24
N PHE A 143 -19.19 11.54 -10.80
CA PHE A 143 -18.20 11.97 -9.82
C PHE A 143 -16.84 12.03 -10.47
N HIS A 144 -16.17 13.16 -10.30
CA HIS A 144 -14.77 13.32 -10.63
C HIS A 144 -13.94 13.07 -9.37
N ILE A 145 -12.94 12.22 -9.48
CA ILE A 145 -12.00 11.86 -8.41
C ILE A 145 -10.61 12.17 -8.93
N GLU A 146 -9.88 13.07 -8.27
CA GLU A 146 -8.48 13.34 -8.61
C GLU A 146 -7.63 13.43 -7.34
N GLY A 147 -6.36 13.09 -7.44
CA GLY A 147 -5.48 13.08 -6.29
C GLY A 147 -4.09 12.58 -6.60
N THR A 148 -3.33 12.34 -5.54
CA THR A 148 -2.02 11.70 -5.63
C THR A 148 -1.97 10.50 -4.72
N ASP A 149 -1.41 9.40 -5.20
CA ASP A 149 -1.10 8.27 -4.34
C ASP A 149 0.07 8.57 -3.38
N PHE A 150 0.30 7.68 -2.43
CA PHE A 150 1.33 7.82 -1.40
C PHE A 150 2.77 7.81 -1.96
N THR A 151 2.96 7.45 -3.24
CA THR A 151 4.24 7.55 -3.96
C THR A 151 4.36 8.84 -4.78
N GLY A 152 3.33 9.69 -4.73
CA GLY A 152 3.23 10.98 -5.39
C GLY A 152 2.80 10.90 -6.85
N GLU A 153 2.30 9.78 -7.35
CA GLU A 153 1.78 9.69 -8.71
C GLU A 153 0.35 10.22 -8.78
N ARG A 154 0.07 11.06 -9.79
CA ARG A 154 -1.26 11.63 -10.00
C ARG A 154 -2.21 10.54 -10.49
N GLN A 155 -3.40 10.53 -9.91
CA GLN A 155 -4.49 9.62 -10.23
C GLN A 155 -5.74 10.44 -10.55
N GLU A 156 -6.52 9.99 -11.52
CA GLU A 156 -7.73 10.67 -11.98
C GLU A 156 -8.75 9.65 -12.47
N TYR A 157 -10.00 9.76 -12.01
CA TYR A 157 -11.08 8.84 -12.33
C TYR A 157 -12.40 9.57 -12.51
N THR A 158 -13.30 8.95 -13.27
CA THR A 158 -14.71 9.34 -13.35
C THR A 158 -15.57 8.15 -13.02
N GLU A 159 -16.48 8.32 -12.06
CA GLU A 159 -17.44 7.30 -11.66
C GLU A 159 -18.85 7.77 -11.99
N VAL A 160 -19.73 6.82 -12.31
CA VAL A 160 -21.11 7.12 -12.70
C VAL A 160 -22.07 6.30 -11.85
N ILE A 161 -23.11 6.95 -11.33
CA ILE A 161 -24.19 6.28 -10.61
C ILE A 161 -25.53 6.70 -11.20
N ARG A 162 -26.31 5.70 -11.61
CA ARG A 162 -27.67 5.86 -12.14
C ARG A 162 -28.68 5.28 -11.18
N PHE A 163 -29.77 5.99 -10.94
CA PHE A 163 -30.92 5.53 -10.17
C PHE A 163 -32.06 5.09 -11.07
N THR A 164 -32.60 3.92 -10.81
CA THR A 164 -33.80 3.40 -11.46
C THR A 164 -34.94 3.30 -10.44
N ALA A 165 -36.17 3.06 -10.91
CA ALA A 165 -37.34 2.97 -10.02
C ALA A 165 -37.19 1.90 -8.92
N SER A 166 -36.39 0.84 -9.17
CA SER A 166 -36.12 -0.22 -8.19
C SER A 166 -35.21 0.23 -7.03
N ASP A 167 -34.47 1.32 -7.18
CA ASP A 167 -33.56 1.83 -6.14
C ASP A 167 -34.30 2.62 -5.04
N LYS A 168 -35.61 2.85 -5.19
CA LYS A 168 -36.43 3.54 -4.20
C LYS A 168 -36.69 2.63 -2.99
N LYS A 169 -36.21 3.05 -1.82
CA LYS A 169 -36.43 2.33 -0.57
C LYS A 169 -37.89 2.49 -0.12
N ALA A 170 -38.43 1.49 0.56
CA ALA A 170 -39.79 1.54 1.13
C ALA A 170 -39.99 2.72 2.11
N SER A 171 -38.92 3.18 2.75
CA SER A 171 -38.90 4.37 3.63
C SER A 171 -38.93 5.71 2.88
N GLY A 172 -38.96 5.70 1.55
CA GLY A 172 -39.12 6.90 0.73
C GLY A 172 -37.83 7.56 0.24
N GLY A 173 -36.65 7.19 0.78
CA GLY A 173 -35.36 7.70 0.29
C GLY A 173 -34.78 6.89 -0.86
N ILE A 174 -33.93 7.51 -1.68
CA ILE A 174 -33.18 6.83 -2.75
C ILE A 174 -31.68 7.03 -2.49
N GLU A 175 -30.94 5.93 -2.42
CA GLU A 175 -29.51 5.96 -2.12
C GLU A 175 -28.80 4.75 -2.72
N LYS A 176 -27.63 5.00 -3.30
CA LYS A 176 -26.72 3.98 -3.82
C LYS A 176 -25.29 4.38 -3.51
N THR A 177 -24.41 3.39 -3.48
CA THR A 177 -22.99 3.58 -3.19
C THR A 177 -22.14 3.03 -4.32
N ILE A 178 -21.25 3.86 -4.85
CA ILE A 178 -20.10 3.42 -5.65
C ILE A 178 -19.04 2.91 -4.68
N VAL A 179 -18.50 1.73 -4.96
CA VAL A 179 -17.33 1.19 -4.27
C VAL A 179 -16.21 1.09 -5.29
N ARG A 180 -15.31 2.07 -5.26
CA ARG A 180 -14.11 2.08 -6.10
C ARG A 180 -13.06 1.20 -5.43
N LYS A 181 -12.99 -0.04 -5.89
CA LYS A 181 -11.97 -1.00 -5.48
C LYS A 181 -10.64 -0.70 -6.14
N ASP A 182 -9.58 -1.17 -5.50
CA ASP A 182 -8.21 -1.12 -6.00
C ASP A 182 -7.73 0.31 -6.29
N ILE A 183 -8.25 1.29 -5.56
CA ILE A 183 -7.71 2.65 -5.62
C ILE A 183 -6.36 2.67 -4.90
N PRO A 184 -5.31 3.26 -5.47
CA PRO A 184 -4.05 3.41 -4.74
C PRO A 184 -4.26 4.15 -3.40
N ALA A 185 -3.44 3.82 -2.40
CA ALA A 185 -3.44 4.56 -1.15
C ALA A 185 -2.95 5.99 -1.40
N GLY A 186 -3.64 7.00 -0.87
CA GLY A 186 -3.29 8.41 -1.09
C GLY A 186 -4.41 9.36 -0.70
N GLU A 187 -4.26 10.61 -1.13
CA GLU A 187 -5.23 11.68 -0.87
C GLU A 187 -5.97 12.04 -2.17
N TYR A 188 -7.30 12.04 -2.09
CA TYR A 188 -8.19 12.22 -3.24
C TYR A 188 -9.24 13.28 -2.97
N GLU A 189 -9.36 14.25 -3.87
CA GLU A 189 -10.48 15.17 -3.96
C GLU A 189 -11.60 14.54 -4.80
N ILE A 190 -12.82 14.56 -4.28
CA ILE A 190 -14.02 14.08 -4.95
C ILE A 190 -14.97 15.25 -5.12
N SER A 191 -15.45 15.41 -6.34
CA SER A 191 -16.47 16.39 -6.70
C SER A 191 -17.56 15.77 -7.55
N GLU A 192 -18.78 16.26 -7.39
CA GLU A 192 -19.89 15.90 -8.25
C GLU A 192 -19.94 16.85 -9.44
N ILE A 193 -20.11 16.31 -10.65
CA ILE A 193 -20.34 17.11 -11.86
C ILE A 193 -21.80 17.57 -11.86
N PRO A 194 -22.08 18.89 -11.90
CA PRO A 194 -23.45 19.40 -11.86
C PRO A 194 -24.32 18.91 -13.03
N VAL A 195 -25.58 18.59 -12.74
CA VAL A 195 -26.61 18.22 -13.73
C VAL A 195 -27.83 19.14 -13.57
N SER A 196 -28.56 19.42 -14.65
CA SER A 196 -29.53 20.53 -14.70
C SER A 196 -30.72 20.41 -13.74
N ARG A 197 -31.08 19.19 -13.30
CA ARG A 197 -32.26 18.97 -12.44
C ARG A 197 -31.94 18.79 -10.96
N TYR A 198 -30.68 18.67 -10.58
CA TYR A 198 -30.31 18.38 -9.20
C TYR A 198 -29.15 19.26 -8.78
N ARG A 199 -29.30 19.91 -7.62
CA ARG A 199 -28.22 20.64 -6.96
C ARG A 199 -27.68 19.84 -5.79
N LEU A 200 -26.36 19.90 -5.58
CA LEU A 200 -25.74 19.42 -4.36
C LEU A 200 -26.23 20.28 -3.19
N GLU A 201 -26.91 19.66 -2.22
CA GLU A 201 -27.33 20.34 -1.00
C GLU A 201 -26.19 20.35 0.02
N ARG A 202 -25.56 19.19 0.23
CA ARG A 202 -24.50 19.00 1.24
C ARG A 202 -23.75 17.70 1.04
N ILE A 203 -22.56 17.65 1.66
CA ILE A 203 -21.76 16.44 1.83
C ILE A 203 -21.79 16.05 3.32
N THR A 204 -22.02 14.77 3.60
CA THR A 204 -22.16 14.23 4.96
C THR A 204 -21.49 12.86 5.06
N GLY A 205 -21.45 12.26 6.27
CA GLY A 205 -20.94 10.90 6.45
C GLY A 205 -19.47 10.71 6.06
N VAL A 206 -18.68 11.79 6.15
CA VAL A 206 -17.27 11.82 5.80
C VAL A 206 -16.46 11.02 6.82
N VAL A 207 -15.62 10.12 6.34
CA VAL A 207 -14.62 9.41 7.13
C VAL A 207 -13.28 9.58 6.46
N SER A 208 -12.25 9.87 7.28
CA SER A 208 -10.88 10.05 6.82
C SER A 208 -10.70 11.23 5.87
N GLY A 209 -11.30 12.38 6.21
CA GLY A 209 -11.23 13.53 5.33
C GLY A 209 -12.03 14.74 5.79
N SER A 210 -12.15 15.73 4.91
CA SER A 210 -12.84 16.98 5.19
C SER A 210 -13.59 17.52 3.95
N VAL A 211 -14.64 18.30 4.21
CA VAL A 211 -15.44 18.94 3.15
C VAL A 211 -14.89 20.34 2.87
N SER A 212 -14.76 20.69 1.60
CA SER A 212 -14.40 22.03 1.13
C SER A 212 -15.39 22.47 0.04
N GLY A 213 -16.36 23.29 0.43
CA GLY A 213 -17.43 23.74 -0.47
C GLY A 213 -18.26 22.57 -1.01
N SER A 214 -18.23 22.39 -2.33
CA SER A 214 -18.93 21.30 -3.06
C SER A 214 -18.08 20.04 -3.24
N LYS A 215 -16.91 19.98 -2.60
CA LYS A 215 -15.94 18.90 -2.73
C LYS A 215 -15.62 18.27 -1.38
N VAL A 216 -15.07 17.06 -1.40
CA VAL A 216 -14.54 16.38 -0.22
C VAL A 216 -13.15 15.84 -0.53
N ILE A 217 -12.21 16.03 0.38
CA ILE A 217 -10.87 15.45 0.31
C ILE A 217 -10.85 14.26 1.26
N LEU A 218 -10.50 13.07 0.77
CA LEU A 218 -10.44 11.82 1.51
C LEU A 218 -9.04 11.20 1.41
N ASP A 219 -8.54 10.71 2.54
CA ASP A 219 -7.30 9.96 2.67
C ASP A 219 -7.62 8.46 2.75
N THR A 220 -7.15 7.71 1.76
CA THR A 220 -7.33 6.26 1.61
C THR A 220 -6.17 5.45 2.20
N ASP A 221 -5.09 6.09 2.68
CA ASP A 221 -3.88 5.42 3.15
C ASP A 221 -4.08 4.72 4.51
N GLY A 222 -4.29 3.41 4.47
CA GLY A 222 -4.34 2.56 5.66
C GLY A 222 -5.62 2.69 6.47
N GLN A 223 -6.68 3.29 5.90
CA GLN A 223 -7.94 3.57 6.57
C GLN A 223 -9.13 3.56 5.61
N ASP A 224 -10.35 3.47 6.16
CA ASP A 224 -11.58 3.58 5.37
C ASP A 224 -11.76 5.01 4.86
N ALA A 225 -12.11 5.16 3.58
CA ALA A 225 -12.42 6.46 2.97
C ALA A 225 -13.85 6.46 2.41
N LYS A 226 -14.70 7.36 2.92
CA LYS A 226 -16.08 7.49 2.41
C LYS A 226 -16.67 8.87 2.60
N ALA A 227 -17.62 9.21 1.73
CA ALA A 227 -18.46 10.39 1.84
C ALA A 227 -19.85 10.16 1.22
N THR A 228 -20.83 10.93 1.67
CA THR A 228 -22.20 10.92 1.15
C THR A 228 -22.56 12.27 0.55
N PHE A 229 -22.84 12.30 -0.74
CA PHE A 229 -23.35 13.46 -1.47
C PHE A 229 -24.88 13.43 -1.45
N VAL A 230 -25.51 14.49 -0.96
CA VAL A 230 -26.97 14.61 -0.86
C VAL A 230 -27.43 15.72 -1.80
N ASN A 231 -28.27 15.36 -2.77
CA ASN A 231 -28.85 16.35 -3.69
C ASN A 231 -30.33 16.54 -3.47
N ARG A 232 -30.78 17.75 -3.83
CA ARG A 232 -32.18 18.09 -4.01
C ARG A 232 -32.46 18.41 -5.46
N ARG A 233 -33.67 18.10 -5.91
CA ARG A 233 -34.17 18.50 -7.23
C ARG A 233 -34.40 20.02 -7.27
N GLU A 234 -34.03 20.64 -8.38
CA GLU A 234 -34.42 21.99 -8.74
C GLU A 234 -35.67 21.94 -9.63
N SER A 235 -36.64 22.83 -9.38
CA SER A 235 -37.83 22.93 -10.21
C SER A 235 -37.50 23.66 -11.52
N TYR A 236 -37.31 22.94 -12.61
CA TYR A 236 -37.40 23.51 -13.95
C TYR A 236 -38.21 22.56 -14.82
N GLN A 237 -39.33 23.06 -15.34
CA GLN A 237 -40.34 22.29 -16.09
C GLN A 237 -39.86 21.90 -17.50
N ASP A 238 -38.64 22.28 -17.90
CA ASP A 238 -38.18 22.26 -19.29
C ASP A 238 -36.93 21.39 -19.57
N TYR A 239 -36.38 20.64 -18.60
CA TYR A 239 -35.14 19.84 -18.76
C TYR A 239 -35.31 18.33 -18.49
N SER A 240 -34.55 17.51 -19.22
CA SER A 240 -34.45 16.06 -19.01
C SER A 240 -33.50 15.71 -17.86
N ASP A 241 -33.63 14.52 -17.25
CA ASP A 241 -32.80 14.08 -16.11
C ASP A 241 -31.29 14.00 -16.43
N ASN A 242 -30.90 14.06 -17.70
CA ASN A 242 -29.51 13.93 -18.16
C ASN A 242 -28.97 15.20 -18.84
N ASP A 243 -29.67 16.33 -18.77
CA ASP A 243 -29.17 17.57 -19.38
C ASP A 243 -27.95 18.06 -18.58
N LEU A 244 -26.76 17.96 -19.19
CA LEU A 244 -25.54 18.64 -18.75
C LEU A 244 -25.74 20.15 -18.98
N VAL A 245 -25.37 20.96 -17.98
CA VAL A 245 -25.56 22.42 -17.90
C VAL A 245 -25.70 23.16 -19.25
N MET A 246 -26.79 23.91 -19.40
CA MET A 246 -26.97 24.90 -20.48
C MET A 246 -26.06 26.12 -20.28
N ASN A 247 -25.24 26.44 -21.28
CA ASN A 247 -24.43 27.66 -21.32
C ASN A 247 -25.34 28.90 -21.21
N THR A 248 -25.05 29.77 -20.24
CA THR A 248 -25.64 31.11 -20.17
C THR A 248 -24.77 32.06 -20.99
N PHE A 249 -25.27 32.50 -22.15
CA PHE A 249 -24.66 33.61 -22.89
C PHE A 249 -25.33 34.90 -22.43
N SER A 250 -24.63 35.71 -21.63
CA SER A 250 -25.06 37.08 -21.33
C SER A 250 -24.94 37.95 -22.59
N LYS A 251 -25.96 38.79 -22.81
CA LYS A 251 -26.06 39.72 -23.96
C LYS A 251 -25.14 40.92 -23.81
#